data_AF-A0A8S9G7I1-F1
#
_entry.id   AF-A0A8S9G7I1-F1
#
_cell.length_a   1.000
_cell.length_b   1.000
_cell.length_c   1.000
_cell.angle_alpha   90.00
_cell.angle_beta   90.00
_cell.angle_gamma   90.00
#
_symmetry.space_group_name_H-M   'P 1'
#
loop_
_entity.id
_entity.type
_entity.pdbx_description
1 polymer ?
#
loop_
_entity_poly.entity_id
_entity_poly.type
_entity_poly.pdbx_seq_one_letter_code
_entity_poly.pdbx_strand_id
1 'polypeptide(L)'
;MNKGGDIITVALGAGLFMGHGRWLVKMRLTRCPVSDNHVLNNKYAVMQFNGSSKPKKLSKYEEAIEGCEEDMFETDMLIESLKSAMESAEKVIKEEMSVEDLGVKFYRCVEMLYRGDVSEIVREDHKKALPVILERLKHKLDALTVAQENWKPRWKQVFEENTAKQRKATRKN
;
A
#
# COMPACT_ATOMS: atom_id res chain seq x y z
N MET A 1 -7.23 19.58 -44.95
CA MET A 1 -6.21 19.35 -43.92
C MET A 1 -6.90 19.10 -42.58
N ASN A 2 -6.86 17.85 -42.11
CA ASN A 2 -7.52 17.43 -40.87
C ASN A 2 -6.47 17.41 -39.76
N LYS A 3 -6.56 18.32 -38.77
CA LYS A 3 -5.72 18.27 -37.56
C LYS A 3 -6.45 17.42 -36.52
N GLY A 4 -6.30 16.10 -36.63
CA GLY A 4 -6.60 15.18 -35.55
C GLY A 4 -5.65 15.46 -34.40
N GLY A 5 -6.18 15.99 -33.31
CA GLY A 5 -5.45 16.06 -32.05
C GLY A 5 -5.27 14.65 -31.56
N ASP A 6 -4.03 14.17 -31.61
CA ASP A 6 -3.61 12.92 -30.99
C ASP A 6 -3.88 13.02 -29.48
N ILE A 7 -5.07 12.55 -29.11
CA ILE A 7 -5.36 12.10 -27.75
C ILE A 7 -4.39 10.95 -27.56
N ILE A 8 -3.27 11.23 -26.88
CA ILE A 8 -2.39 10.19 -26.35
C ILE A 8 -3.26 9.42 -25.35
N THR A 9 -3.97 8.43 -25.88
CA THR A 9 -4.53 7.33 -25.13
C THR A 9 -3.32 6.59 -24.63
N VAL A 10 -2.85 6.98 -23.45
CA VAL A 10 -1.83 6.23 -22.72
C VAL A 10 -2.52 4.97 -22.20
N ALA A 11 -2.76 4.03 -23.12
CA ALA A 11 -2.89 2.63 -22.82
C ALA A 11 -1.50 2.13 -22.42
N LEU A 12 -1.03 2.49 -21.21
CA LEU A 12 0.20 1.93 -20.63
C LEU A 12 -0.14 1.23 -19.32
N GLY A 13 -0.41 -0.08 -19.44
CA GLY A 13 -0.13 -1.03 -18.36
C GLY A 13 -1.32 -1.50 -17.52
N ALA A 14 -2.44 -1.87 -18.14
CA ALA A 14 -3.57 -2.54 -17.47
C ALA A 14 -3.27 -4.00 -16.99
N GLY A 15 -2.01 -4.36 -16.72
CA GLY A 15 -1.60 -5.75 -16.47
C GLY A 15 -0.79 -6.02 -15.21
N LEU A 16 -0.17 -5.01 -14.58
CA LEU A 16 0.58 -5.21 -13.32
C LEU A 16 0.00 -4.43 -12.13
N PHE A 17 -0.98 -3.56 -12.38
CA PHE A 17 -1.60 -2.69 -11.38
C PHE A 17 -2.79 -3.32 -10.63
N MET A 18 -3.31 -4.44 -11.12
CA MET A 18 -4.48 -5.09 -10.50
C MET A 18 -4.04 -6.08 -9.42
N GLY A 19 -3.93 -5.60 -8.17
CA GLY A 19 -3.91 -6.50 -7.02
C GLY A 19 -3.50 -5.91 -5.68
N HIS A 20 -2.75 -4.79 -5.67
CA HIS A 20 -2.14 -4.27 -4.44
C HIS A 20 -2.99 -3.24 -3.69
N GLY A 21 -3.87 -2.48 -4.37
CA GLY A 21 -4.81 -1.55 -3.72
C GLY A 21 -5.81 -2.18 -2.74
N ARG A 22 -5.95 -3.51 -2.76
CA ARG A 22 -6.75 -4.26 -1.79
C ARG A 22 -6.00 -4.54 -0.48
N TRP A 23 -4.67 -4.37 -0.48
CA TRP A 23 -3.80 -4.72 0.64
C TRP A 23 -3.89 -3.67 1.75
N LEU A 24 -3.74 -2.38 1.43
CA LEU A 24 -3.88 -1.28 2.40
C LEU A 24 -5.31 -1.19 2.96
N VAL A 25 -6.34 -1.35 2.13
CA VAL A 25 -7.73 -1.39 2.60
C VAL A 25 -7.92 -2.54 3.60
N LYS A 26 -7.39 -3.73 3.31
CA LYS A 26 -7.46 -4.87 4.25
C LYS A 26 -6.61 -4.65 5.51
N MET A 27 -5.44 -4.03 5.40
CA MET A 27 -4.56 -3.72 6.55
C MET A 27 -5.13 -2.64 7.48
N ARG A 28 -5.77 -1.61 6.90
CA ARG A 28 -6.43 -0.52 7.63
C ARG A 28 -7.72 -0.98 8.32
N LEU A 29 -8.44 -1.93 7.70
CA LEU A 29 -9.65 -2.55 8.27
C LEU A 29 -9.36 -3.56 9.39
N THR A 30 -8.15 -4.12 9.47
CA THR A 30 -7.75 -5.05 10.55
C THR A 30 -7.27 -4.38 11.84
N ARG A 31 -7.52 -3.07 12.02
CA ARG A 31 -7.37 -2.45 13.35
C ARG A 31 -8.40 -3.11 14.27
N CYS A 32 -7.90 -3.66 15.38
CA CYS A 32 -8.50 -4.66 16.26
C CYS A 32 -10.02 -4.53 16.50
N PRO A 33 -10.74 -5.65 16.70
CA PRO A 33 -12.07 -5.59 17.32
C PRO A 33 -11.90 -4.91 18.68
N VAL A 34 -12.54 -3.77 18.86
CA VAL A 34 -12.67 -3.14 20.17
C VAL A 34 -13.38 -4.15 21.05
N SER A 35 -12.68 -4.73 22.01
CA SER A 35 -13.30 -5.47 23.10
C SER A 35 -14.24 -4.52 23.80
N ASP A 36 -15.54 -4.83 23.76
CA ASP A 36 -16.55 -4.21 24.61
C ASP A 36 -16.17 -4.45 26.06
N ASN A 37 -15.44 -3.52 26.67
CA ASN A 37 -15.43 -3.32 28.10
C ASN A 37 -15.09 -1.85 28.38
N HIS A 38 -16.19 -1.14 28.62
CA HIS A 38 -16.38 0.12 29.34
C HIS A 38 -15.14 0.92 29.80
N VAL A 39 -15.25 2.24 29.65
CA VAL A 39 -14.42 3.33 30.21
C VAL A 39 -13.29 3.87 29.32
N LEU A 40 -13.67 4.46 28.18
CA LEU A 40 -13.09 5.73 27.74
C LEU A 40 -14.23 6.60 27.21
N ASN A 41 -14.27 7.88 27.57
CA ASN A 41 -15.26 8.85 27.10
C ASN A 41 -15.13 9.07 25.57
N ASN A 42 -15.71 8.17 24.80
CA ASN A 42 -15.75 8.15 23.33
C ASN A 42 -16.94 8.96 22.79
N LYS A 43 -17.29 10.07 23.45
CA LYS A 43 -18.21 11.06 22.89
C LYS A 43 -17.45 11.94 21.88
N TYR A 44 -17.07 11.35 20.75
CA TYR A 44 -16.72 12.16 19.59
C TYR A 44 -18.02 12.77 19.06
N ALA A 45 -18.12 14.10 19.08
CA ALA A 45 -19.15 14.75 18.29
C ALA A 45 -18.79 14.48 16.82
N VAL A 46 -19.51 13.56 16.18
CA VAL A 46 -19.53 13.52 14.72
C VAL A 46 -20.09 14.86 14.30
N MET A 47 -19.21 15.75 13.84
CA MET A 47 -19.63 16.85 13.00
C MET A 47 -20.32 16.18 11.81
N GLN A 48 -21.65 16.07 11.85
CA GLN A 48 -22.40 15.64 10.70
C GLN A 48 -22.19 16.74 9.67
N PHE A 49 -21.28 16.48 8.74
CA PHE A 49 -21.10 17.33 7.58
C PHE A 49 -22.36 17.15 6.73
N ASN A 50 -23.39 17.95 7.02
CA ASN A 50 -24.60 18.07 6.20
C ASN A 50 -24.33 18.85 4.91
N GLY A 51 -23.10 18.83 4.42
CA GLY A 51 -22.78 19.26 3.07
C GLY A 51 -22.98 18.06 2.16
N SER A 52 -23.97 18.12 1.29
CA SER A 52 -23.91 17.38 0.03
C SER A 52 -22.76 17.96 -0.81
N SER A 53 -21.52 17.73 -0.40
CA SER A 53 -20.37 17.88 -1.26
C SER A 53 -20.51 16.80 -2.31
N LYS A 54 -21.11 17.16 -3.46
CA LYS A 54 -21.02 16.34 -4.66
C LYS A 54 -19.54 15.95 -4.79
N PRO A 55 -19.21 14.67 -5.02
CA PRO A 55 -17.82 14.28 -5.24
C PRO A 55 -17.26 15.24 -6.28
N LYS A 56 -16.18 15.95 -5.93
CA LYS A 56 -15.52 16.83 -6.89
C LYS A 56 -15.16 15.96 -8.07
N LYS A 57 -15.69 16.32 -9.25
CA LYS A 57 -15.27 15.67 -10.48
C LYS A 57 -13.86 16.16 -10.74
N LEU A 58 -12.89 15.32 -10.42
CA LEU A 58 -11.49 15.61 -10.63
C LEU A 58 -11.23 15.72 -12.14
N SER A 59 -10.33 16.63 -12.49
CA SER A 59 -9.73 16.64 -13.81
C SER A 59 -8.93 15.36 -14.01
N LYS A 60 -8.82 14.88 -15.25
CA LYS A 60 -7.95 13.74 -15.59
C LYS A 60 -6.49 13.93 -15.12
N TYR A 61 -6.06 15.18 -14.95
CA TYR A 61 -4.73 15.52 -14.42
C TYR A 61 -4.66 15.41 -12.90
N GLU A 62 -5.74 15.72 -12.18
CA GLU A 62 -5.86 15.52 -10.74
C GLU A 62 -5.93 14.03 -10.42
N GLU A 63 -6.76 13.26 -11.15
CA GLU A 63 -6.84 11.79 -11.01
C GLU A 63 -5.48 11.11 -11.24
N ALA A 64 -4.69 11.59 -12.21
CA ALA A 64 -3.38 11.03 -12.49
C ALA A 64 -2.35 11.34 -11.40
N ILE A 65 -2.43 12.50 -10.74
CA ILE A 65 -1.57 12.85 -9.61
C ILE A 65 -1.98 12.03 -8.38
N GLU A 66 -3.27 11.99 -8.06
CA GLU A 66 -3.78 11.24 -6.91
C GLU A 66 -3.44 9.75 -7.01
N GLY A 67 -3.63 9.13 -8.19
CA GLY A 67 -3.22 7.73 -8.39
C GLY A 67 -1.71 7.53 -8.20
N CYS A 68 -0.89 8.47 -8.66
CA CYS A 68 0.56 8.41 -8.45
C CYS A 68 0.95 8.53 -6.96
N GLU A 69 0.25 9.38 -6.20
CA GLU A 69 0.45 9.53 -4.76
C GLU A 69 0.05 8.27 -3.99
N GLU A 70 -1.09 7.67 -4.37
CA GLU A 70 -1.53 6.39 -3.84
C GLU A 70 -0.48 5.31 -4.08
N ASP A 71 0.00 5.15 -5.33
CA ASP A 71 1.00 4.14 -5.69
C ASP A 71 2.31 4.27 -4.90
N MET A 72 2.78 5.52 -4.73
CA MET A 72 3.96 5.82 -3.92
C MET A 72 3.75 5.37 -2.47
N PHE A 73 2.62 5.77 -1.89
CA PHE A 73 2.27 5.42 -0.52
C PHE A 73 2.11 3.90 -0.34
N GLU A 74 1.44 3.20 -1.27
CA GLU A 74 1.27 1.75 -1.19
C GLU A 74 2.61 1.03 -1.21
N THR A 75 3.51 1.47 -2.11
CA THR A 75 4.83 0.89 -2.28
C THR A 75 5.67 1.09 -1.02
N ASP A 76 5.72 2.31 -0.49
CA ASP A 76 6.47 2.64 0.73
C ASP A 76 5.93 1.86 1.93
N MET A 77 4.61 1.84 2.11
CA MET A 77 3.97 1.10 3.19
C MET A 77 4.25 -0.41 3.12
N LEU A 78 4.28 -0.97 1.92
CA LEU A 78 4.60 -2.39 1.73
C LEU A 78 6.07 -2.68 2.02
N ILE A 79 6.99 -1.85 1.53
CA ILE A 79 8.44 -1.95 1.82
C ILE A 79 8.68 -1.94 3.34
N GLU A 80 8.10 -0.97 4.05
CA GLU A 80 8.28 -0.85 5.50
C GLU A 80 7.64 -2.01 6.27
N SER A 81 6.51 -2.53 5.79
CA SER A 81 5.89 -3.71 6.40
C SER A 81 6.70 -4.97 6.20
N LEU A 82 7.31 -5.15 5.02
CA LEU A 82 8.22 -6.26 4.74
C LEU A 82 9.47 -6.19 5.62
N LYS A 83 10.09 -5.00 5.76
CA LYS A 83 11.23 -4.79 6.66
C LYS A 83 10.89 -5.13 8.11
N SER A 84 9.75 -4.63 8.60
CA SER A 84 9.27 -4.93 9.96
C SER A 84 9.00 -6.41 10.15
N ALA A 85 8.41 -7.10 9.17
CA ALA A 85 8.18 -8.54 9.23
C ALA A 85 9.49 -9.34 9.25
N MET A 86 10.49 -8.92 8.47
CA MET A 86 11.83 -9.51 8.49
C MET A 86 12.51 -9.35 9.86
N GLU A 87 12.46 -8.14 10.42
CA GLU A 87 13.04 -7.87 11.75
C GLU A 87 12.39 -8.74 12.84
N SER A 88 11.05 -8.86 12.83
CA SER A 88 10.34 -9.75 13.76
C SER A 88 10.74 -11.21 13.58
N ALA A 89 10.85 -11.70 12.35
CA ALA A 89 11.28 -13.07 12.09
C ALA A 89 12.71 -13.33 12.59
N GLU A 90 13.62 -12.38 12.37
CA GLU A 90 15.01 -12.49 12.84
C GLU A 90 15.11 -12.50 14.37
N LYS A 91 14.30 -11.70 15.08
CA LYS A 91 14.24 -11.71 16.55
C LYS A 91 13.75 -13.05 17.10
N VAL A 92 12.74 -13.67 16.46
CA VAL A 92 12.26 -14.99 16.86
C VAL A 92 13.30 -16.08 16.58
N ILE A 93 14.00 -16.02 15.44
CA ILE A 93 15.08 -16.97 15.11
C ILE A 93 16.23 -16.86 16.12
N LYS A 94 16.54 -15.66 16.61
CA LYS A 94 17.58 -15.42 17.63
C LYS A 94 17.13 -15.72 19.06
N GLU A 95 15.89 -16.18 19.24
CA GLU A 95 15.28 -16.41 20.55
C GLU A 95 15.19 -15.13 21.42
N GLU A 96 15.22 -13.94 20.79
CA GLU A 96 15.04 -12.63 21.44
C GLU A 96 13.55 -12.26 21.61
N MET A 97 12.67 -12.99 20.92
CA MET A 97 11.22 -12.78 20.85
C MET A 97 10.51 -14.12 20.73
N SER A 98 9.30 -14.27 21.30
CA SER A 98 8.51 -15.47 21.16
C SER A 98 7.71 -15.48 19.85
N VAL A 99 7.31 -16.66 19.36
CA VAL A 99 6.48 -16.79 18.14
C VAL A 99 5.11 -16.14 18.32
N GLU A 100 4.61 -16.11 19.55
CA GLU A 100 3.37 -15.47 19.96
C GLU A 100 3.42 -13.95 19.84
N ASP A 101 4.62 -13.36 19.92
CA ASP A 101 4.83 -11.91 19.77
C ASP A 101 4.82 -11.48 18.30
N LEU A 102 4.78 -12.43 17.35
CA LEU A 102 4.60 -12.12 15.93
C LEU A 102 3.25 -11.44 15.73
N GLY A 103 3.30 -10.16 15.34
CA GLY A 103 2.11 -9.36 15.15
C GLY A 103 1.36 -9.66 13.85
N VAL A 104 0.15 -9.12 13.75
CA VAL A 104 -0.72 -9.21 12.56
C VAL A 104 0.00 -8.77 11.28
N LYS A 105 0.88 -7.76 11.36
CA LYS A 105 1.67 -7.28 10.21
C LYS A 105 2.57 -8.37 9.62
N PHE A 106 3.20 -9.18 10.47
CA PHE A 106 4.04 -10.30 10.02
C PHE A 106 3.20 -11.30 9.24
N TYR A 107 2.15 -11.86 9.86
CA TYR A 107 1.29 -12.86 9.23
C TYR A 107 0.67 -12.34 7.94
N ARG A 108 0.30 -11.05 7.87
CA ARG A 108 -0.23 -10.45 6.65
C ARG A 108 0.79 -10.39 5.51
N CYS A 109 2.06 -10.13 5.82
CA CYS A 109 3.13 -10.17 4.83
C CYS A 109 3.37 -11.61 4.33
N VAL A 110 3.29 -12.60 5.23
CA VAL A 110 3.46 -14.01 4.85
C VAL A 110 2.27 -14.53 4.04
N GLU A 111 1.03 -14.20 4.42
CA GLU A 111 -0.17 -14.51 3.63
C GLU A 111 -0.07 -13.98 2.19
N MET A 112 0.50 -12.78 2.02
CA MET A 112 0.72 -12.20 0.70
C MET A 112 1.74 -13.01 -0.12
N LEU A 113 2.81 -13.51 0.51
CA LEU A 113 3.83 -14.31 -0.16
C LEU A 113 3.29 -15.67 -0.63
N TYR A 114 2.48 -16.33 0.20
CA TYR A 114 2.01 -17.69 -0.04
C TYR A 114 0.57 -17.77 -0.58
N ARG A 115 -0.14 -16.64 -0.66
CA ARG A 115 -1.56 -16.54 -1.09
C ARG A 115 -2.48 -17.46 -0.29
N GLY A 116 -2.18 -17.66 0.99
CA GLY A 116 -2.93 -18.50 1.91
C GLY A 116 -2.53 -18.24 3.36
N ASP A 117 -3.36 -18.69 4.30
CA ASP A 117 -3.02 -18.64 5.72
C ASP A 117 -1.96 -19.69 6.04
N VAL A 118 -0.83 -19.25 6.58
CA VAL A 118 0.27 -20.11 7.04
C VAL A 118 0.59 -19.88 8.51
N SER A 119 -0.30 -19.20 9.24
CA SER A 119 -0.11 -18.85 10.64
C SER A 119 0.03 -20.09 11.52
N GLU A 120 -0.74 -21.14 11.25
CA GLU A 120 -0.67 -22.42 11.96
C GLU A 120 0.68 -23.09 11.75
N ILE A 121 1.16 -23.18 10.51
CA ILE A 121 2.46 -23.77 10.17
C ILE A 121 3.60 -23.01 10.89
N VAL A 122 3.52 -21.68 10.92
CA VAL A 122 4.53 -20.86 11.62
C VAL A 122 4.46 -21.10 13.13
N ARG A 123 3.28 -21.21 13.72
CA ARG A 123 3.14 -21.47 15.16
C ARG A 123 3.65 -22.85 15.56
N GLU A 124 3.37 -23.87 14.77
CA GLU A 124 3.74 -25.25 15.06
C GLU A 124 5.22 -25.56 14.79
N ASP A 125 5.77 -25.06 13.67
CA ASP A 125 7.15 -25.39 13.24
C ASP A 125 7.96 -24.13 12.86
N HIS A 126 7.91 -23.09 13.71
CA HIS A 126 8.63 -21.81 13.50
C HIS A 126 10.12 -22.00 13.20
N LYS A 127 10.79 -22.97 13.86
CA LYS A 127 12.23 -23.20 13.70
C LYS A 127 12.61 -23.58 12.26
N LYS A 128 11.72 -24.29 11.55
CA LYS A 128 11.92 -24.63 10.14
C LYS A 128 11.24 -23.64 9.19
N ALA A 129 10.08 -23.11 9.56
CA ALA A 129 9.30 -22.22 8.72
C ALA A 129 9.93 -20.82 8.59
N LEU A 130 10.41 -20.23 9.68
CA LEU A 130 10.90 -18.85 9.70
C LEU A 130 12.12 -18.62 8.81
N PRO A 131 13.15 -19.50 8.74
CA PRO A 131 14.25 -19.32 7.80
C PRO A 131 13.80 -19.25 6.33
N VAL A 132 12.85 -20.12 5.94
CA VAL A 132 12.31 -20.16 4.56
C VAL A 132 11.47 -18.91 4.27
N ILE A 133 10.67 -18.47 5.23
CA ILE A 133 9.85 -17.25 5.12
C ILE A 133 10.75 -16.01 5.02
N LEU A 134 11.80 -15.94 5.84
CA LEU A 134 12.74 -14.83 5.87
C LEU A 134 13.45 -14.65 4.54
N GLU A 135 13.92 -15.74 3.92
CA GLU A 135 14.54 -15.69 2.58
C GLU A 135 13.57 -15.17 1.52
N ARG A 136 12.30 -15.60 1.56
CA ARG A 136 11.26 -15.12 0.63
C ARG A 136 10.89 -13.66 0.86
N LEU A 137 10.82 -13.22 2.11
CA LEU A 137 10.62 -11.81 2.44
C LEU A 137 11.76 -10.95 1.89
N LYS A 138 13.02 -11.41 2.04
CA LYS A 138 14.21 -10.73 1.46
C LYS A 138 14.11 -10.61 -0.05
N HIS A 139 13.88 -11.72 -0.76
CA HIS A 139 13.72 -11.68 -2.21
C HIS A 139 12.57 -10.77 -2.67
N LYS A 140 11.45 -10.76 -1.94
CA LYS A 140 10.32 -9.89 -2.27
C LYS A 140 10.63 -8.41 -2.03
N LEU A 141 11.32 -8.09 -0.94
CA LEU A 141 11.76 -6.74 -0.60
C LEU A 141 12.74 -6.22 -1.66
N ASP A 142 13.71 -7.03 -2.08
CA ASP A 142 14.68 -6.66 -3.10
C ASP A 142 13.99 -6.39 -4.44
N ALA A 143 13.10 -7.29 -4.88
CA ALA A 143 12.33 -7.12 -6.10
C ALA A 143 11.45 -5.85 -6.06
N LEU A 144 10.84 -5.56 -4.91
CA LEU A 144 10.01 -4.37 -4.74
C LEU A 144 10.84 -3.09 -4.73
N THR A 145 12.02 -3.11 -4.11
CA THR A 145 12.94 -1.97 -4.09
C THR A 145 13.45 -1.64 -5.50
N VAL A 146 13.82 -2.67 -6.28
CA VAL A 146 14.20 -2.50 -7.69
C VAL A 146 13.02 -1.96 -8.51
N ALA A 147 11.81 -2.48 -8.30
CA ALA A 147 10.62 -1.99 -8.99
C ALA A 147 10.33 -0.52 -8.64
N GLN A 148 10.46 -0.14 -7.36
CA GLN A 148 10.28 1.23 -6.90
C GLN A 148 11.25 2.20 -7.60
N GLU A 149 12.53 1.85 -7.70
CA GLU A 149 13.52 2.67 -8.43
C GLU A 149 13.14 2.86 -9.90
N ASN A 150 12.58 1.82 -10.53
CA ASN A 150 12.10 1.89 -11.91
C ASN A 150 10.83 2.76 -12.05
N TRP A 151 10.01 2.89 -10.99
CA TRP A 151 8.80 3.70 -11.00
C TRP A 151 9.04 5.18 -10.69
N LYS A 152 10.05 5.51 -9.89
CA LYS A 152 10.37 6.90 -9.49
C LYS A 152 10.46 7.89 -10.67
N PRO A 153 11.12 7.59 -11.80
CA PRO A 153 11.15 8.51 -12.95
C PRO A 153 9.76 8.76 -13.54
N ARG A 154 8.92 7.71 -13.61
CA ARG A 154 7.56 7.80 -14.12
C ARG A 154 6.69 8.64 -13.19
N TRP A 155 6.78 8.43 -11.89
CA TRP A 155 6.07 9.24 -10.90
C TRP A 155 6.45 10.71 -11.03
N LYS A 156 7.76 11.01 -11.09
CA LYS A 156 8.26 12.38 -11.29
C LYS A 156 7.70 13.02 -12.57
N GLN A 157 7.70 12.30 -13.69
CA GLN A 157 7.14 12.78 -14.96
C GLN A 157 5.64 13.11 -14.83
N VAL A 158 4.86 12.24 -14.19
CA VAL A 158 3.42 12.46 -13.95
C VAL A 158 3.20 13.73 -13.14
N PHE A 159 3.96 13.96 -12.08
CA PHE A 159 3.86 15.19 -11.29
C PHE A 159 4.19 16.44 -12.11
N GLU A 160 5.30 16.43 -12.84
CA GLU A 160 5.76 17.59 -13.63
C GLU A 160 4.77 17.96 -14.73
N GLU A 161 4.33 16.98 -15.52
CA GLU A 161 3.42 17.19 -16.63
C GLU A 161 2.04 17.67 -16.17
N ASN A 162 1.49 17.07 -15.12
CA ASN A 162 0.14 17.36 -14.68
C ASN A 162 0.07 18.66 -13.88
N THR A 163 1.08 18.98 -13.07
CA THR A 163 1.18 20.28 -12.38
C THR A 163 1.28 21.43 -13.39
N ALA A 164 2.09 21.27 -14.46
CA ALA A 164 2.21 22.26 -15.51
C ALA A 164 0.90 22.47 -16.28
N LYS A 165 0.16 21.38 -16.56
CA LYS A 165 -1.16 21.43 -17.22
C LYS A 165 -2.21 22.10 -16.32
N GLN A 166 -2.22 21.83 -15.01
CA GLN A 166 -3.10 22.51 -14.06
C GLN A 166 -2.83 24.03 -13.99
N ARG A 167 -1.56 24.45 -13.87
CA ARG A 167 -1.19 25.89 -13.86
C ARG A 167 -1.60 26.64 -15.12
N LYS A 168 -1.58 25.98 -16.28
CA LYS A 168 -2.03 26.55 -17.55
C LYS A 168 -3.56 26.63 -17.63
N ALA A 169 -4.27 25.69 -17.03
CA ALA A 169 -5.73 25.68 -16.97
C ALA A 169 -6.27 26.78 -16.04
N THR A 170 -5.64 27.00 -14.87
CA THR A 170 -6.05 28.06 -13.93
C THR A 170 -5.75 29.48 -14.40
N ARG A 171 -4.79 29.68 -15.30
CA ARG A 171 -4.50 31.00 -15.92
C ARG A 171 -5.45 31.40 -17.05
N LYS A 172 -6.26 30.48 -17.55
CA LYS A 172 -7.22 30.72 -18.66
C LYS A 172 -8.65 31.03 -18.17
N ASN A 173 -8.87 30.98 -16.85
CA ASN A 173 -10.09 31.42 -16.18
C ASN A 173 -9.83 32.75 -15.47
#